data_AF-A1ZVH7-F1
#
_entry.id   AF-A1ZVH7-F1
#
_cell.length_a   1.000
_cell.length_b   1.000
_cell.length_c   1.000
_cell.angle_alpha   90.00
_cell.angle_beta   90.00
_cell.angle_gamma   90.00
#
_symmetry.space_group_name_H-M   'P 1'
#
loop_
_entity.id
_entity.type
_entity.pdbx_description
1 polymer ?
#
loop_
_entity_poly.entity_id
_entity_poly.type
_entity_poly.pdbx_seq_one_letter_code
_entity_poly.pdbx_strand_id
1 'polypeptide(L)'
;MHSNFLHRYDYRRRLNEADLLDFIAGDWGKLAEAQKSAIEEMGEYMAARSSLPKIFIRLFAYDFAQTFAAGDLVWVNMSPDTHLPPEVKYYRVIKANQGITPSSDNSAYWQPLTTDPRSTIVRDFVVDIALYRVVPANSPVEIASQFRQFYDDAIAWCKVYMKNERPTQLPQEPPGDRGILIAGGKDKAKYGGSSNNDRRNSYQGW
;
A
#
# COMPACT_ATOMS: atom_id res chain seq x y z
N MET A 1 17.59 -5.39 -4.36
CA MET A 1 17.27 -3.98 -4.06
C MET A 1 15.76 -3.75 -4.20
N HIS A 2 15.12 -3.30 -3.11
CA HIS A 2 13.67 -3.04 -2.98
C HIS A 2 13.39 -1.54 -2.81
N SER A 3 14.03 -0.68 -3.61
CA SER A 3 14.07 0.79 -3.38
C SER A 3 12.71 1.49 -3.40
N ASN A 4 11.66 0.85 -3.93
CA ASN A 4 10.37 1.49 -4.17
C ASN A 4 9.25 0.93 -3.26
N PHE A 5 9.59 0.50 -2.04
CA PHE A 5 8.57 0.04 -1.09
C PHE A 5 7.83 1.19 -0.42
N LEU A 6 8.54 2.21 0.09
CA LEU A 6 7.95 3.44 0.62
C LEU A 6 7.91 4.54 -0.44
N HIS A 7 6.93 5.42 -0.31
CA HIS A 7 6.84 6.69 -1.01
C HIS A 7 6.83 7.86 -0.03
N ARG A 8 7.20 9.07 -0.48
CA ARG A 8 7.38 10.25 0.39
C ARG A 8 6.23 10.55 1.35
N TYR A 9 5.00 10.21 0.97
CA TYR A 9 3.83 10.47 1.81
C TYR A 9 3.64 9.49 2.96
N ASP A 10 4.39 8.37 3.02
CA ASP A 10 4.28 7.41 4.13
C ASP A 10 4.82 7.97 5.44
N TYR A 11 5.81 8.86 5.36
CA TYR A 11 6.44 9.51 6.50
C TYR A 11 5.51 10.50 7.22
N ARG A 12 4.40 10.92 6.56
CA ARG A 12 3.44 11.92 7.07
C ARG A 12 2.79 11.56 8.40
N ARG A 13 2.73 10.28 8.74
CA ARG A 13 2.21 9.83 10.03
C ARG A 13 3.13 10.20 11.19
N ARG A 14 4.43 10.36 10.93
CA ARG A 14 5.44 10.70 11.94
C ARG A 14 5.84 12.16 11.87
N LEU A 15 6.10 12.66 10.67
CA LEU A 15 6.53 14.04 10.42
C LEU A 15 5.74 14.57 9.22
N ASN A 16 5.21 15.78 9.31
CA ASN A 16 4.60 16.42 8.14
C ASN A 16 5.68 16.68 7.06
N GLU A 17 5.29 17.05 5.84
CA GLU A 17 6.24 17.16 4.73
C GLU A 17 7.30 18.27 4.93
N ALA A 18 6.93 19.39 5.55
CA ALA A 18 7.87 20.46 5.87
C ALA A 18 8.86 20.02 6.96
N ASP A 19 8.34 19.43 8.05
CA ASP A 19 9.18 18.91 9.13
C ASP A 19 10.11 17.81 8.61
N LEU A 20 9.65 16.93 7.72
CA LEU A 20 10.46 15.88 7.12
C LEU A 20 11.60 16.48 6.29
N LEU A 21 11.32 17.49 5.47
CA LEU A 21 12.33 18.18 4.67
C LEU A 21 13.39 18.81 5.58
N ASP A 22 12.99 19.47 6.66
CA ASP A 22 13.93 20.03 7.64
C ASP A 22 14.71 18.93 8.35
N PHE A 23 14.05 17.84 8.73
CA PHE A 23 14.64 16.70 9.43
C PHE A 23 15.74 16.02 8.61
N ILE A 24 15.55 15.91 7.29
CA ILE A 24 16.55 15.34 6.37
C ILE A 24 17.48 16.40 5.77
N ALA A 25 17.36 17.67 6.19
CA ALA A 25 18.07 18.83 5.63
C ALA A 25 17.93 18.92 4.09
N GLY A 26 16.75 18.61 3.56
CA GLY A 26 16.42 18.61 2.14
C GLY A 26 17.03 17.47 1.32
N ASP A 27 17.79 16.58 1.95
CA ASP A 27 18.51 15.49 1.28
C ASP A 27 17.65 14.20 1.22
N TRP A 28 16.88 14.10 0.15
CA TRP A 28 16.10 12.88 -0.16
C TRP A 28 16.97 11.64 -0.39
N GLY A 29 18.25 11.81 -0.74
CA GLY A 29 19.20 10.72 -0.91
C GLY A 29 19.48 10.00 0.41
N LYS A 30 19.65 10.75 1.51
CA LYS A 30 19.79 10.20 2.86
C LYS A 30 18.58 9.37 3.27
N LEU A 31 17.37 9.87 2.98
CA LEU A 31 16.14 9.15 3.30
C LEU A 31 16.01 7.86 2.48
N ALA A 32 16.38 7.88 1.20
CA ALA A 32 16.38 6.70 0.34
C ALA A 32 17.36 5.62 0.80
N GLU A 33 18.58 6.02 1.18
CA GLU A 33 19.60 5.13 1.78
C GLU A 33 19.08 4.51 3.09
N ALA A 34 18.51 5.33 3.97
CA ALA A 34 17.95 4.87 5.25
C ALA A 34 16.78 3.91 5.06
N GLN A 35 15.90 4.17 4.09
CA GLN A 35 14.82 3.26 3.71
C GLN A 35 15.36 1.93 3.20
N LYS A 36 16.36 1.94 2.31
CA LYS A 36 16.96 0.72 1.77
C LYS A 36 17.53 -0.15 2.90
N SER A 37 18.31 0.45 3.79
CA SER A 37 18.86 -0.24 4.94
C SER A 37 17.75 -0.74 5.90
N ALA A 38 16.58 -0.07 5.95
CA ALA A 38 15.49 -0.42 6.87
C ALA A 38 14.77 -1.68 6.39
N ILE A 39 14.55 -1.74 5.07
CA ILE A 39 14.04 -2.93 4.40
C ILE A 39 15.02 -4.10 4.54
N GLU A 40 16.33 -3.84 4.43
CA GLU A 40 17.35 -4.88 4.63
C GLU A 40 17.30 -5.45 6.06
N GLU A 41 17.33 -4.59 7.08
CA GLU A 41 17.25 -5.01 8.49
C GLU A 41 15.95 -5.75 8.82
N MET A 42 14.79 -5.21 8.44
CA MET A 42 13.51 -5.93 8.64
C MET A 42 13.47 -7.24 7.85
N GLY A 43 14.03 -7.24 6.64
CA GLY A 43 14.13 -8.41 5.78
C GLY A 43 14.86 -9.57 6.42
N GLU A 44 15.92 -9.32 7.19
CA GLU A 44 16.66 -10.36 7.91
C GLU A 44 15.77 -11.14 8.88
N TYR A 45 14.89 -10.45 9.62
CA TYR A 45 13.95 -11.10 10.54
C TYR A 45 12.81 -11.82 9.82
N MET A 46 12.28 -11.20 8.76
CA MET A 46 11.07 -11.67 8.10
C MET A 46 11.31 -12.80 7.09
N ALA A 47 12.52 -12.86 6.51
CA ALA A 47 12.92 -13.87 5.52
C ALA A 47 12.79 -15.31 6.05
N ALA A 48 12.91 -15.49 7.37
CA ALA A 48 12.76 -16.79 8.02
C ALA A 48 11.38 -17.43 7.82
N ARG A 49 10.35 -16.63 7.54
CA ARG A 49 8.94 -17.11 7.46
C ARG A 49 8.22 -16.74 6.19
N SER A 50 8.73 -15.79 5.42
CA SER A 50 8.01 -15.25 4.27
C SER A 50 8.96 -14.74 3.20
N SER A 51 8.52 -14.87 1.95
CA SER A 51 9.26 -14.36 0.80
C SER A 51 9.30 -12.84 0.83
N LEU A 52 10.50 -12.25 0.87
CA LEU A 52 10.67 -10.79 0.93
C LEU A 52 10.00 -10.04 -0.22
N PRO A 53 10.02 -10.51 -1.48
CA PRO A 53 9.24 -9.90 -2.55
C PRO A 53 7.73 -9.84 -2.31
N LYS A 54 7.16 -10.73 -1.48
CA LYS A 54 5.73 -10.70 -1.13
C LYS A 54 5.42 -9.67 -0.03
N ILE A 55 6.42 -9.33 0.78
CA ILE A 55 6.29 -8.35 1.86
C ILE A 55 6.62 -6.95 1.33
N PHE A 56 7.82 -6.81 0.76
CA PHE A 56 8.36 -5.57 0.23
C PHE A 56 8.06 -5.46 -1.26
N ILE A 57 6.76 -5.39 -1.57
CA ILE A 57 6.26 -5.20 -2.93
C ILE A 57 6.78 -3.88 -3.51
N ARG A 58 7.12 -3.89 -4.80
CA ARG A 58 7.56 -2.67 -5.48
C ARG A 58 6.35 -1.83 -5.85
N LEU A 59 6.38 -0.57 -5.48
CA LEU A 59 5.31 0.39 -5.69
C LEU A 59 5.90 1.65 -6.35
N PHE A 60 5.69 1.80 -7.65
CA PHE A 60 6.28 2.87 -8.44
C PHE A 60 5.47 4.16 -8.34
N ALA A 61 6.15 5.31 -8.30
CA ALA A 61 5.48 6.58 -8.52
C ALA A 61 5.09 6.68 -10.00
N TYR A 62 3.87 7.15 -10.29
CA TYR A 62 3.51 7.44 -11.67
C TYR A 62 4.39 8.56 -12.22
N ASP A 63 5.00 8.31 -13.38
CA ASP A 63 5.75 9.25 -14.19
C ASP A 63 5.34 9.03 -15.64
N PHE A 64 4.96 10.11 -16.33
CA PHE A 64 4.56 10.07 -17.74
C PHE A 64 5.68 9.54 -18.66
N ALA A 65 6.95 9.81 -18.31
CA ALA A 65 8.10 9.36 -19.10
C ALA A 65 8.46 7.89 -18.85
N GLN A 66 8.00 7.29 -17.75
CA GLN A 66 8.31 5.91 -17.40
C GLN A 66 7.41 4.92 -18.15
N THR A 67 8.02 3.85 -18.68
CA THR A 67 7.26 2.69 -19.18
C THR A 67 6.98 1.74 -18.01
N PHE A 68 5.73 1.37 -17.84
CA PHE A 68 5.29 0.40 -16.82
C PHE A 68 4.99 -0.94 -17.46
N ALA A 69 5.35 -2.03 -16.77
CA ALA A 69 5.05 -3.40 -17.19
C ALA A 69 3.70 -3.86 -16.64
N ALA A 70 3.07 -4.82 -17.32
CA ALA A 70 1.86 -5.47 -16.78
C ALA A 70 2.17 -6.11 -15.42
N GLY A 71 1.28 -5.92 -14.46
CA GLY A 71 1.43 -6.37 -13.07
C GLY A 71 2.11 -5.36 -12.14
N ASP A 72 2.75 -4.31 -12.66
CA ASP A 72 3.35 -3.28 -11.81
C ASP A 72 2.29 -2.60 -10.93
N LEU A 73 2.68 -2.27 -9.71
CA LEU A 73 1.88 -1.47 -8.79
C LEU A 73 2.37 -0.03 -8.86
N VAL A 74 1.45 0.90 -9.04
CA VAL A 74 1.74 2.32 -9.23
C VAL A 74 0.91 3.14 -8.26
N TRP A 75 1.50 4.17 -7.69
CA TRP A 75 0.79 5.19 -6.91
C TRP A 75 0.85 6.54 -7.62
N VAL A 76 -0.20 7.34 -7.45
CA VAL A 76 -0.29 8.70 -7.99
C VAL A 76 -0.91 9.60 -6.92
N ASN A 77 -0.39 10.82 -6.79
CA ASN A 77 -1.06 11.85 -6.01
C ASN A 77 -2.04 12.60 -6.91
N MET A 78 -3.33 12.51 -6.59
CA MET A 78 -4.42 13.16 -7.34
C MET A 78 -4.76 14.56 -6.81
N SER A 79 -4.05 15.06 -5.81
CA SER A 79 -4.33 16.41 -5.29
C SER A 79 -4.15 17.45 -6.40
N PRO A 80 -5.16 18.31 -6.62
CA PRO A 80 -5.10 19.34 -7.67
C PRO A 80 -4.11 20.46 -7.34
N ASP A 81 -3.68 20.55 -6.08
CA ASP A 81 -2.73 21.52 -5.56
C ASP A 81 -1.75 20.82 -4.62
N THR A 82 -0.48 21.18 -4.70
CA THR A 82 0.60 20.71 -3.82
C THR A 82 0.45 21.18 -2.36
N HIS A 83 -0.37 22.20 -2.10
CA HIS A 83 -0.65 22.68 -0.75
C HIS A 83 -1.78 21.90 -0.05
N LEU A 84 -2.55 21.11 -0.81
CA LEU A 84 -3.59 20.26 -0.24
C LEU A 84 -3.00 18.95 0.28
N PRO A 85 -3.64 18.30 1.27
CA PRO A 85 -3.27 16.95 1.65
C PRO A 85 -3.23 16.02 0.42
N PRO A 86 -2.24 15.11 0.32
CA PRO A 86 -2.06 14.24 -0.82
C PRO A 86 -3.20 13.24 -0.90
N GLU A 87 -3.88 13.20 -2.04
CA GLU A 87 -4.88 12.20 -2.37
C GLU A 87 -4.18 11.06 -3.12
N VAL A 88 -3.50 10.19 -2.37
CA VAL A 88 -2.78 9.06 -2.96
C VAL A 88 -3.76 7.99 -3.42
N LYS A 89 -3.73 7.66 -4.71
CA LYS A 89 -4.45 6.53 -5.31
C LYS A 89 -3.47 5.48 -5.80
N TYR A 90 -3.90 4.23 -5.75
CA TYR A 90 -3.09 3.07 -6.13
C TYR A 90 -3.74 2.34 -7.29
N TYR A 91 -2.89 1.86 -8.20
CA TYR A 91 -3.31 1.15 -9.41
C TYR A 91 -2.42 -0.06 -9.66
N ARG A 92 -2.99 -1.09 -10.28
CA ARG A 92 -2.25 -2.16 -10.92
C ARG A 92 -2.27 -1.95 -12.43
N VAL A 93 -1.13 -2.10 -13.08
CA VAL A 93 -1.00 -2.03 -14.53
C VAL A 93 -1.56 -3.32 -15.13
N ILE A 94 -2.56 -3.22 -15.99
CA ILE A 94 -3.16 -4.37 -16.71
C ILE A 94 -2.34 -4.69 -17.95
N LYS A 95 -1.90 -3.65 -18.67
CA LYS A 95 -1.16 -3.75 -19.91
C LYS A 95 0.00 -2.76 -19.90
N ALA A 96 1.15 -3.21 -20.39
CA ALA A 96 2.33 -2.37 -20.53
C ALA A 96 1.99 -1.08 -21.28
N ASN A 97 2.41 0.06 -20.73
CA ASN A 97 2.10 1.38 -21.26
C ASN A 97 3.12 2.43 -20.82
N GLN A 98 3.15 3.55 -21.54
CA GLN A 98 3.94 4.74 -21.25
C GLN A 98 3.06 5.96 -21.56
N GLY A 99 3.10 6.98 -20.72
CA GLY A 99 2.37 8.23 -20.94
C GLY A 99 0.84 8.14 -20.83
N ILE A 100 0.28 7.01 -20.40
CA ILE A 100 -1.17 6.89 -20.16
C ILE A 100 -1.45 7.14 -18.69
N THR A 101 -2.10 8.27 -18.38
CA THR A 101 -2.42 8.64 -17.00
C THR A 101 -3.35 7.61 -16.33
N PRO A 102 -3.02 7.17 -15.09
CA PRO A 102 -3.88 6.32 -14.28
C PRO A 102 -5.25 6.99 -14.04
N SER A 103 -6.32 6.29 -14.43
CA SER A 103 -7.70 6.71 -14.21
C SER A 103 -8.61 5.47 -14.20
N SER A 104 -9.70 5.54 -13.45
CA SER A 104 -10.79 4.54 -13.50
C SER A 104 -11.41 4.43 -14.89
N ASP A 105 -11.35 5.50 -15.68
CA ASP A 105 -11.95 5.56 -17.01
C ASP A 105 -11.07 4.86 -18.07
N ASN A 106 -9.79 4.62 -17.76
CA ASN A 106 -8.82 3.94 -18.61
C ASN A 106 -8.60 2.47 -18.18
N SER A 107 -9.71 1.74 -17.97
CA SER A 107 -9.72 0.35 -17.47
C SER A 107 -9.00 -0.68 -18.36
N ALA A 108 -8.64 -0.32 -19.59
CA ALA A 108 -7.81 -1.16 -20.46
C ALA A 108 -6.33 -1.22 -20.02
N TYR A 109 -5.86 -0.22 -19.27
CA TYR A 109 -4.46 -0.08 -18.86
C TYR A 109 -4.29 -0.12 -17.35
N TRP A 110 -5.28 0.36 -16.60
CA TRP A 110 -5.19 0.58 -15.17
C TRP A 110 -6.34 -0.07 -14.42
N GLN A 111 -6.02 -0.88 -13.42
CA GLN A 111 -6.97 -1.39 -12.44
C GLN A 111 -6.83 -0.56 -11.15
N PRO A 112 -7.83 0.24 -10.76
CA PRO A 112 -7.79 0.95 -9.48
C PRO A 112 -7.80 -0.05 -8.32
N LEU A 113 -7.01 0.24 -7.29
CA LEU A 113 -7.01 -0.48 -6.03
C LEU A 113 -7.78 0.33 -4.99
N THR A 114 -8.61 -0.34 -4.21
CA THR A 114 -9.44 0.30 -3.17
C THR A 114 -8.63 0.76 -1.97
N THR A 115 -7.44 0.19 -1.75
CA THR A 115 -6.55 0.46 -0.63
C THR A 115 -5.08 0.34 -1.05
N ASP A 116 -4.19 0.85 -0.20
CA ASP A 116 -2.75 0.59 -0.29
C ASP A 116 -2.49 -0.93 -0.32
N PRO A 117 -1.77 -1.47 -1.33
CA PRO A 117 -1.50 -2.90 -1.44
C PRO A 117 -0.43 -3.38 -0.44
N ARG A 118 0.28 -2.48 0.24
CA ARG A 118 1.33 -2.82 1.21
C ARG A 118 0.72 -3.12 2.57
N SER A 119 1.40 -3.96 3.33
CA SER A 119 1.07 -4.18 4.74
C SER A 119 1.29 -2.90 5.54
N THR A 120 0.22 -2.35 6.12
CA THR A 120 0.27 -1.12 6.93
C THR A 120 1.31 -1.22 8.04
N ILE A 121 1.33 -2.34 8.79
CA ILE A 121 2.27 -2.52 9.90
C ILE A 121 3.73 -2.58 9.42
N VAL A 122 3.99 -3.25 8.30
CA VAL A 122 5.35 -3.35 7.74
C VAL A 122 5.78 -1.98 7.23
N ARG A 123 4.92 -1.29 6.48
CA ARG A 123 5.16 0.06 5.97
C ARG A 123 5.52 1.02 7.10
N ASP A 124 4.71 1.05 8.15
CA ASP A 124 4.92 1.96 9.27
C ASP A 124 6.22 1.64 10.03
N PHE A 125 6.59 0.36 10.20
CA PHE A 125 7.85 -0.01 10.83
C PHE A 125 9.09 0.25 9.96
N VAL A 126 8.99 0.10 8.63
CA VAL A 126 10.08 0.54 7.74
C VAL A 126 10.27 2.06 7.86
N VAL A 127 9.18 2.84 7.95
CA VAL A 127 9.24 4.28 8.20
C VAL A 127 9.94 4.58 9.53
N ASP A 128 9.56 3.90 10.60
CA ASP A 128 10.12 4.11 11.94
C ASP A 128 11.63 3.86 11.98
N ILE A 129 12.07 2.74 11.38
CA ILE A 129 13.49 2.40 11.30
C ILE A 129 14.24 3.39 10.40
N ALA A 130 13.67 3.76 9.25
CA ALA A 130 14.29 4.72 8.34
C ALA A 130 14.47 6.10 9.01
N LEU A 131 13.42 6.61 9.67
CA LEU A 131 13.47 7.90 10.37
C LEU A 131 14.46 7.89 11.53
N TYR A 132 14.53 6.81 12.32
CA TYR A 132 15.53 6.67 13.38
C TYR A 132 16.97 6.84 12.87
N ARG A 133 17.28 6.30 11.68
CA ARG A 133 18.63 6.39 11.11
C ARG A 133 19.00 7.77 10.57
N VAL A 134 18.00 8.59 10.25
CA VAL A 134 18.22 9.97 9.79
C VAL A 134 17.93 11.00 10.87
N VAL A 135 17.73 10.58 12.12
CA VAL A 135 17.60 11.51 13.26
C VAL A 135 18.81 12.44 13.30
N PRO A 136 18.62 13.77 13.21
CA PRO A 136 19.72 14.71 13.31
C PRO A 136 20.45 14.58 14.65
N ALA A 137 21.78 14.57 14.63
CA ALA A 137 22.59 14.44 15.84
C ALA A 137 22.38 15.57 16.87
N ASN A 138 21.93 16.73 16.40
CA ASN A 138 21.59 17.91 17.21
C ASN A 138 20.09 17.96 17.60
N SER A 139 19.33 16.89 17.35
CA SER A 139 17.92 16.82 17.75
C SER A 139 17.76 16.94 19.26
N PRO A 140 16.68 17.56 19.76
CA PRO A 140 16.33 17.51 21.17
C PRO A 140 16.28 16.06 21.69
N VAL A 141 16.66 15.86 22.95
CA VAL A 141 16.75 14.52 23.57
C VAL A 141 15.40 13.79 23.51
N GLU A 142 14.30 14.53 23.66
CA GLU A 142 12.94 14.02 23.60
C GLU A 142 12.62 13.44 22.21
N ILE A 143 13.00 14.15 21.15
CA ILE A 143 12.79 13.73 19.76
C ILE A 143 13.65 12.49 19.45
N ALA A 144 14.93 12.53 19.82
CA ALA A 144 15.83 11.40 19.62
C ALA A 144 15.34 10.14 20.38
N SER A 145 14.89 10.30 21.62
CA SER A 145 14.32 9.22 22.43
C SER A 145 13.04 8.65 21.81
N GLN A 146 12.16 9.52 21.29
CA GLN A 146 10.92 9.08 20.65
C GLN A 146 11.18 8.23 19.40
N PHE A 147 12.07 8.66 18.51
CA PHE A 147 12.42 7.87 17.32
C PHE A 147 13.15 6.57 17.67
N ARG A 148 13.96 6.58 18.74
CA ARG A 148 14.55 5.35 19.27
C ARG A 148 13.50 4.38 19.77
N GLN A 149 12.48 4.85 20.50
CA GLN A 149 11.39 4.00 20.96
C GLN A 149 10.62 3.38 19.79
N PHE A 150 10.31 4.16 18.74
CA PHE A 150 9.65 3.63 17.54
C PHE A 150 10.50 2.56 16.83
N TYR A 151 11.81 2.77 16.76
CA TYR A 151 12.74 1.76 16.26
C TYR A 151 12.72 0.48 17.13
N ASP A 152 12.84 0.62 18.45
CA ASP A 152 12.86 -0.51 19.38
C ASP A 152 11.55 -1.32 19.31
N ASP A 153 10.40 -0.65 19.18
CA ASP A 153 9.08 -1.28 19.01
C ASP A 153 9.00 -2.07 17.68
N ALA A 154 9.49 -1.49 16.58
CA ALA A 154 9.54 -2.14 15.27
C ALA A 154 10.41 -3.42 15.30
N ILE A 155 11.58 -3.34 15.93
CA ILE A 155 12.50 -4.48 16.08
C ILE A 155 11.93 -5.54 17.03
N ALA A 156 11.29 -5.13 18.12
CA ALA A 156 10.60 -6.04 19.02
C ALA A 156 9.50 -6.82 18.27
N TRP A 157 8.70 -6.14 17.46
CA TRP A 157 7.70 -6.79 16.62
C TRP A 157 8.33 -7.77 15.61
N CYS A 158 9.42 -7.39 14.95
CA CYS A 158 10.13 -8.28 14.01
C CYS A 158 10.65 -9.54 14.70
N LYS A 159 11.21 -9.41 15.91
CA LYS A 159 11.67 -10.55 16.72
C LYS A 159 10.51 -11.46 17.13
N VAL A 160 9.35 -10.89 17.48
CA VAL A 160 8.13 -11.66 17.79
C VAL A 160 7.61 -12.37 16.55
N TYR A 161 7.58 -11.69 15.39
CA TYR A 161 7.20 -12.28 14.11
C TYR A 161 8.09 -13.48 13.76
N MET A 162 9.40 -13.35 13.97
CA MET A 162 10.38 -14.42 13.74
C MET A 162 10.17 -15.62 14.67
N LYS A 163 9.86 -15.39 15.97
CA LYS A 163 9.76 -16.44 17.00
C LYS A 163 8.39 -17.13 17.10
N ASN A 164 7.30 -16.45 16.78
CA ASN A 164 5.96 -17.01 16.97
C ASN A 164 5.64 -18.11 15.94
N GLU A 165 5.35 -19.32 16.40
CA GLU A 165 4.92 -20.44 15.52
C GLU A 165 3.51 -20.23 14.92
N ARG A 166 2.72 -19.31 15.48
CA ARG A 166 1.39 -18.97 14.95
C ARG A 166 1.51 -18.06 13.72
N PRO A 167 0.64 -18.21 12.71
CA PRO A 167 0.66 -17.36 11.53
C PRO A 167 0.29 -15.92 11.93
N THR A 168 1.28 -15.07 12.11
CA THR A 168 1.10 -13.62 12.06
C THR A 168 0.66 -13.32 10.63
N GLN A 169 -0.62 -13.06 10.42
CA GLN A 169 -1.20 -12.75 9.11
C GLN A 169 -0.63 -11.41 8.62
N LEU A 170 0.56 -11.45 8.04
CA LEU A 170 0.91 -10.45 7.05
C LEU A 170 0.00 -10.67 5.85
N PRO A 171 -0.42 -9.59 5.15
CA PRO A 171 -1.07 -9.71 3.86
C PRO A 171 -0.22 -10.62 2.97
N GLN A 172 -0.71 -11.84 2.77
CA GLN A 172 -0.26 -12.70 1.69
C GLN A 172 -0.76 -12.03 0.42
N GLU A 173 0.15 -11.90 -0.55
CA GLU A 173 -0.07 -11.59 -1.97
C GLU A 173 -1.54 -11.27 -2.31
N PRO A 174 -1.91 -10.03 -2.73
CA PRO A 174 -3.25 -9.81 -3.27
C PRO A 174 -3.42 -10.84 -4.40
N PRO A 175 -4.41 -11.74 -4.30
CA PRO A 175 -4.40 -13.01 -5.01
C PRO A 175 -4.05 -12.78 -6.48
N GLY A 176 -2.91 -13.33 -6.92
CA GLY A 176 -2.61 -13.47 -8.33
C GLY A 176 -3.79 -14.22 -8.95
N ASP A 177 -4.47 -13.58 -9.90
CA ASP A 177 -5.61 -14.14 -10.62
C ASP A 177 -6.65 -14.87 -9.76
N ARG A 178 -7.24 -14.16 -8.79
CA ARG A 178 -8.68 -14.36 -8.59
C ARG A 178 -9.42 -13.38 -9.47
N GLY A 179 -9.55 -13.74 -10.74
CA GLY A 179 -10.77 -13.38 -11.46
C GLY A 179 -11.92 -13.72 -10.53
N ILE A 180 -12.61 -12.70 -10.02
CA ILE A 180 -13.88 -12.91 -9.34
C ILE A 180 -14.83 -13.36 -10.45
N LEU A 181 -14.81 -14.65 -10.76
CA LEU A 181 -16.00 -15.35 -11.20
C LEU A 181 -16.94 -15.27 -10.01
N ILE A 182 -17.91 -14.37 -10.07
CA ILE A 182 -19.10 -14.44 -9.24
C ILE A 182 -19.75 -15.78 -9.60
N ALA A 183 -19.40 -16.84 -8.88
CA ALA A 183 -20.13 -18.09 -8.85
C ALA A 183 -21.38 -17.84 -7.99
N GLY A 184 -22.39 -17.26 -8.63
CA GLY A 184 -23.66 -16.89 -8.01
C GLY A 184 -24.63 -16.38 -9.05
N GLY A 185 -25.00 -17.23 -10.01
CA GLY A 185 -25.99 -16.87 -11.03
C GLY A 185 -26.10 -17.86 -12.17
N LYS A 186 -26.23 -19.16 -11.88
CA LYS A 186 -26.89 -20.07 -12.84
C LYS A 186 -28.28 -20.38 -12.32
N ASP A 187 -29.20 -20.36 -13.27
CA ASP A 187 -30.58 -20.83 -13.23
C ASP A 187 -31.65 -19.86 -12.69
N LYS A 188 -32.10 -18.96 -13.58
CA LYS A 188 -33.53 -18.96 -13.92
C LYS A 188 -33.73 -18.98 -15.43
N ALA A 189 -34.09 -20.15 -15.94
CA ALA A 189 -34.82 -20.26 -17.19
C ALA A 189 -36.24 -19.71 -16.99
N LYS A 190 -36.66 -18.77 -17.84
CA LYS A 190 -37.75 -18.96 -18.83
C LYS A 190 -38.23 -17.60 -19.36
N TYR A 191 -38.09 -17.45 -20.66
CA TYR A 191 -38.98 -16.64 -21.50
C TYR A 191 -40.44 -17.12 -21.36
N GLY A 192 -41.35 -16.17 -21.48
CA GLY A 192 -42.81 -16.34 -21.54
C GLY A 192 -43.45 -15.49 -20.45
N GLY A 193 -44.38 -14.58 -20.71
CA GLY A 193 -45.18 -14.23 -21.88
C GLY A 193 -46.27 -13.28 -21.37
N SER A 194 -46.90 -12.57 -22.31
CA SER A 194 -48.16 -11.81 -22.23
C SER A 194 -48.88 -11.60 -20.89
N SER A 195 -49.19 -10.32 -20.65
CA SER A 195 -50.51 -9.79 -20.25
C SER A 195 -51.60 -10.80 -19.87
N ASN A 196 -52.07 -10.76 -18.62
CA ASN A 196 -53.48 -10.46 -18.29
C ASN A 196 -53.77 -10.49 -16.78
N ASN A 197 -54.61 -9.53 -16.37
CA ASN A 197 -55.68 -9.58 -15.36
C ASN A 197 -55.71 -10.76 -14.36
N ASP A 198 -55.76 -10.45 -13.06
CA ASP A 198 -57.01 -10.36 -12.27
C ASP A 198 -56.74 -10.46 -10.76
N ARG A 199 -57.38 -9.56 -10.00
CA ARG A 199 -58.09 -9.76 -8.72
C ARG A 199 -57.39 -10.36 -7.47
N ARG A 200 -57.48 -9.52 -6.42
CA ARG A 200 -58.03 -9.77 -5.05
C ARG A 200 -57.17 -10.45 -3.97
N ASN A 201 -57.39 -9.87 -2.77
CA ASN A 201 -57.32 -10.42 -1.40
C ASN A 201 -55.94 -10.78 -0.85
N SER A 202 -55.41 -10.00 0.09
CA SER A 202 -55.71 -9.97 1.54
C SER A 202 -55.21 -11.22 2.29
N TYR A 203 -54.23 -11.03 3.18
CA TYR A 203 -54.34 -11.32 4.63
C TYR A 203 -53.03 -10.99 5.39
N GLN A 204 -53.22 -10.48 6.61
CA GLN A 204 -52.22 -10.17 7.65
C GLN A 204 -51.74 -11.40 8.44
N GLY A 205 -50.64 -11.22 9.18
CA GLY A 205 -50.30 -11.92 10.42
C GLY A 205 -49.03 -12.76 10.31
N TRP A 206 -48.06 -12.75 11.23
CA TRP A 206 -47.92 -12.20 12.58
C TRP A 206 -46.48 -11.70 12.77
#